data_AF-A0A9W6YIG2-F1
#
_entry.id   AF-A0A9W6YIG2-F1
#
_cell.length_a   1.000
_cell.length_b   1.000
_cell.length_c   1.000
_cell.angle_alpha   90.00
_cell.angle_beta   90.00
_cell.angle_gamma   90.00
#
_symmetry.space_group_name_H-M   'P 1'
#
loop_
_entity.id
_entity.type
_entity.pdbx_description
1 polymer ?
#
loop_
_entity_poly.entity_id
_entity_poly.type
_entity_poly.pdbx_seq_one_letter_code
_entity_poly.pdbx_strand_id
1 'polypeptide(L)'
;MADDDQNSTRPAELANESETPHFDALFAKYDTGNGLLLDMGFNTSPKVLDRALDDMDPNAIGEIAKLTFLEWFEENADDIDDEPQAVPAQSSIPISPRSQQQDEAYTELQSAMLDAKNQRKQAEVDAQLLANRLAHLRAEDARAQKRIEEAKRRAREIEAIKKRNDNRQRAKQEAMEQMQREIRAACEYNTMMQASSRERRNQLIAEYTSQRVQIVQDTRAERKTNLDQIRRQREMDRSWLAERSQEIRDKEKHAVRQRQVAQKNYEKELLKKARENLAREHEKRLLSERKIHRMEAKEAELIAKLRVTQELQRAAYEELEFVMQDE
;
A
#
# COMPACT_ATOMS: atom_id res chain seq x y z
N MET A 1 -47.87 -23.41 -35.20
CA MET A 1 -47.89 -23.63 -33.73
C MET A 1 -47.32 -22.34 -33.16
N ALA A 2 -48.08 -21.25 -33.09
CA ALA A 2 -49.31 -21.03 -32.30
C ALA A 2 -49.01 -21.15 -30.80
N ASP A 3 -49.27 -20.03 -30.09
CA ASP A 3 -49.81 -19.87 -28.72
C ASP A 3 -49.27 -18.53 -28.18
N ASP A 4 -49.91 -17.38 -28.44
CA ASP A 4 -51.12 -16.79 -27.81
C ASP A 4 -51.03 -16.60 -26.29
N ASP A 5 -50.62 -15.39 -25.87
CA ASP A 5 -50.81 -14.84 -24.53
C ASP A 5 -51.94 -13.81 -24.56
N GLN A 6 -53.16 -14.24 -24.21
CA GLN A 6 -54.27 -13.35 -23.91
C GLN A 6 -54.36 -13.15 -22.38
N ASN A 7 -54.00 -11.95 -21.92
CA ASN A 7 -54.25 -11.53 -20.55
C ASN A 7 -55.66 -10.95 -20.43
N SER A 8 -56.42 -11.50 -19.49
CA SER A 8 -57.84 -11.30 -19.24
C SER A 8 -58.06 -10.10 -18.32
N THR A 9 -58.65 -9.01 -18.81
CA THR A 9 -59.17 -7.92 -17.97
C THR A 9 -60.65 -8.17 -17.66
N ARG A 10 -60.94 -8.47 -16.38
CA ARG A 10 -62.31 -8.41 -15.81
C ARG A 10 -62.60 -6.97 -15.34
N PRO A 11 -63.79 -6.41 -15.62
CA PRO A 11 -64.22 -5.15 -15.03
C PRO A 11 -64.82 -5.39 -13.63
N ALA A 12 -64.44 -4.57 -12.66
CA ALA A 12 -65.07 -4.52 -11.35
C ALA A 12 -66.29 -3.57 -11.41
N GLU A 13 -67.48 -4.12 -11.22
CA GLU A 13 -68.69 -3.34 -10.90
C GLU A 13 -68.56 -2.80 -9.46
N LEU A 14 -68.49 -1.47 -9.33
CA LEU A 14 -68.67 -0.76 -8.06
C LEU A 14 -70.12 -0.27 -8.02
N ALA A 15 -70.93 -0.89 -7.18
CA ALA A 15 -72.19 -0.32 -6.73
C ALA A 15 -71.85 0.88 -5.81
N ASN A 16 -72.17 2.10 -6.27
CA ASN A 16 -72.10 3.31 -5.46
C ASN A 16 -73.30 3.33 -4.51
N GLU A 17 -73.11 2.91 -3.26
CA GLU A 17 -74.00 3.29 -2.17
C GLU A 17 -73.72 4.76 -1.84
N SER A 18 -74.67 5.66 -2.12
CA SER A 18 -74.48 7.10 -1.90
C SER A 18 -74.61 7.45 -0.41
N GLU A 19 -73.73 8.35 0.06
CA GLU A 19 -73.64 8.76 1.46
C GLU A 19 -74.84 9.59 1.94
N THR A 20 -75.69 10.10 1.03
CA THR A 20 -76.84 10.98 1.34
C THR A 20 -78.16 10.52 0.68
N PRO A 21 -78.66 9.30 0.96
CA PRO A 21 -79.81 8.71 0.26
C PRO A 21 -81.11 9.54 0.38
N HIS A 22 -81.24 10.37 1.42
CA HIS A 22 -82.37 11.27 1.61
C HIS A 22 -82.36 12.45 0.62
N PHE A 23 -81.20 13.09 0.42
CA PHE A 23 -81.04 14.17 -0.56
C PHE A 23 -81.15 13.63 -1.99
N ASP A 24 -80.64 12.43 -2.25
CA ASP A 24 -80.75 11.77 -3.56
C ASP A 24 -82.21 11.58 -3.99
N ALA A 25 -83.08 11.17 -3.06
CA ALA A 25 -84.51 11.00 -3.30
C ALA A 25 -85.26 12.34 -3.46
N LEU A 26 -84.76 13.42 -2.87
CA LEU A 26 -85.30 14.77 -3.06
C LEU A 26 -84.89 15.32 -4.42
N PHE A 27 -83.59 15.36 -4.75
CA PHE A 27 -83.09 15.86 -6.03
C PHE A 27 -83.68 15.13 -7.24
N ALA A 28 -83.93 13.82 -7.14
CA ALA A 28 -84.60 13.05 -8.19
C ALA A 28 -86.03 13.53 -8.53
N LYS A 29 -86.69 14.29 -7.63
CA LYS A 29 -88.04 14.85 -7.85
C LYS A 29 -88.03 16.24 -8.47
N TYR A 30 -86.93 17.00 -8.36
CA TYR A 30 -86.88 18.42 -8.75
C TYR A 30 -86.10 18.70 -10.05
N ASP A 31 -85.72 17.66 -10.79
CA ASP A 31 -85.21 17.75 -12.17
C ASP A 31 -86.23 18.37 -13.17
N THR A 32 -87.43 18.73 -12.68
CA THR A 32 -88.52 19.36 -13.44
C THR A 32 -88.92 20.77 -12.95
N GLY A 33 -88.12 21.42 -12.08
CA GLY A 33 -88.19 22.87 -11.88
C GLY A 33 -89.15 23.40 -10.81
N ASN A 34 -89.46 22.63 -9.77
CA ASN A 34 -90.22 23.11 -8.60
C ASN A 34 -89.31 23.43 -7.39
N GLY A 35 -89.71 24.39 -6.56
CA GLY A 35 -88.87 24.99 -5.51
C GLY A 35 -88.45 24.04 -4.38
N LEU A 36 -87.21 23.57 -4.41
CA LEU A 36 -86.59 22.64 -3.47
C LEU A 36 -86.57 23.13 -2.01
N LEU A 37 -86.26 24.42 -1.78
CA LEU A 37 -86.13 25.00 -0.42
C LEU A 37 -87.46 25.08 0.35
N LEU A 38 -88.58 25.27 -0.36
CA LEU A 38 -89.91 25.35 0.26
C LEU A 38 -90.37 23.96 0.75
N ASP A 39 -90.07 22.90 -0.01
CA ASP A 39 -90.35 21.52 0.40
C ASP A 39 -89.41 21.01 1.51
N MET A 40 -88.26 21.65 1.69
CA MET A 40 -87.38 21.44 2.85
C MET A 40 -87.82 22.21 4.11
N GLY A 41 -88.91 23.01 4.02
CA GLY A 41 -89.51 23.70 5.17
C GLY A 41 -88.97 25.11 5.44
N PHE A 42 -88.12 25.66 4.58
CA PHE A 42 -87.55 26.98 4.74
C PHE A 42 -88.43 28.06 4.09
N ASN A 43 -88.82 29.08 4.87
CA ASN A 43 -89.52 30.26 4.36
C ASN A 43 -88.49 31.32 3.96
N THR A 44 -87.86 31.14 2.81
CA THR A 44 -86.84 32.05 2.29
C THR A 44 -87.48 33.28 1.64
N SER A 45 -86.99 34.49 1.98
CA SER A 45 -87.39 35.70 1.28
C SER A 45 -86.81 35.70 -0.16
N PRO A 46 -87.50 36.26 -1.17
CA PRO A 46 -87.02 36.24 -2.56
C PRO A 46 -85.61 36.82 -2.75
N LYS A 47 -85.21 37.77 -1.90
CA LYS A 47 -83.87 38.39 -1.94
C LYS A 47 -82.75 37.47 -1.50
N VAL A 48 -83.04 36.52 -0.61
CA VAL A 48 -82.08 35.53 -0.12
C VAL A 48 -81.87 34.45 -1.18
N LEU A 49 -82.95 34.06 -1.87
CA LEU A 49 -82.91 33.15 -3.02
C LEU A 49 -82.10 33.73 -4.18
N ASP A 50 -82.32 35.00 -4.55
CA ASP A 50 -81.58 35.63 -5.65
C ASP A 50 -80.06 35.67 -5.36
N ARG A 51 -79.69 36.01 -4.11
CA ARG A 51 -78.28 36.00 -3.69
C ARG A 51 -77.67 34.59 -3.71
N ALA A 52 -78.42 33.60 -3.22
CA ALA A 52 -78.00 32.20 -3.23
C ALA A 52 -77.78 31.68 -4.66
N LEU A 53 -78.61 32.12 -5.62
CA LEU A 53 -78.47 31.77 -7.03
C LEU A 53 -77.26 32.42 -7.68
N ASP A 54 -76.99 33.71 -7.39
CA ASP A 54 -75.79 34.39 -7.87
C ASP A 54 -74.49 33.71 -7.37
N ASP A 55 -74.50 33.23 -6.12
CA ASP A 55 -73.35 32.56 -5.51
C ASP A 55 -73.14 31.12 -6.06
N MET A 56 -74.21 30.39 -6.37
CA MET A 56 -74.14 29.00 -6.85
C MET A 56 -74.03 28.85 -8.38
N ASP A 57 -74.56 29.80 -9.16
CA ASP A 57 -74.49 29.82 -10.63
C ASP A 57 -74.04 31.19 -11.15
N PRO A 58 -72.77 31.57 -10.93
CA PRO A 58 -72.24 32.88 -11.32
C PRO A 58 -72.20 33.10 -12.84
N ASN A 59 -72.38 32.05 -13.63
CA ASN A 59 -72.40 32.10 -15.09
C ASN A 59 -73.82 32.08 -15.68
N ALA A 60 -74.85 32.04 -14.82
CA ALA A 60 -76.27 32.00 -15.18
C ALA A 60 -76.61 30.92 -16.23
N ILE A 61 -76.01 29.73 -16.08
CA ILE A 61 -76.21 28.59 -16.98
C ILE A 61 -77.60 27.95 -16.75
N GLY A 62 -78.22 28.20 -15.59
CA GLY A 62 -79.54 27.71 -15.21
C GLY A 62 -79.52 26.30 -14.63
N GLU A 63 -78.35 25.71 -14.46
CA GLU A 63 -78.14 24.37 -13.90
C GLU A 63 -77.15 24.43 -12.74
N ILE A 64 -77.60 24.03 -11.55
CA ILE A 64 -76.76 24.00 -10.33
C ILE A 64 -76.41 22.54 -10.02
N ALA A 65 -75.11 22.25 -9.97
CA ALA A 65 -74.64 20.91 -9.64
C ALA A 65 -74.97 20.58 -8.17
N LYS A 66 -75.40 19.34 -7.92
CA LYS A 66 -75.83 18.86 -6.60
C LYS A 66 -74.78 19.04 -5.49
N LEU A 67 -73.50 18.80 -5.81
CA LEU A 67 -72.40 19.00 -4.86
C LEU A 67 -72.27 20.48 -4.45
N THR A 68 -72.39 21.39 -5.42
CA THR A 68 -72.33 22.84 -5.19
C THR A 68 -73.46 23.32 -4.29
N PHE A 69 -74.67 22.79 -4.49
CA PHE A 69 -75.81 23.09 -3.61
C PHE A 69 -75.60 22.56 -2.19
N LEU A 70 -75.10 21.33 -2.04
CA LEU A 70 -74.88 20.73 -0.72
C LEU A 70 -73.80 21.47 0.08
N GLU A 71 -72.70 21.86 -0.57
CA GLU A 71 -71.63 22.63 0.04
C GLU A 71 -72.14 24.03 0.47
N TRP A 72 -72.88 24.72 -0.40
CA TRP A 72 -73.48 26.01 -0.06
C TRP A 72 -74.52 25.90 1.09
N PHE A 73 -75.36 24.86 1.05
CA PHE A 73 -76.41 24.64 2.05
C PHE A 73 -75.83 24.30 3.43
N GLU A 74 -74.78 23.47 3.51
CA GLU A 74 -74.11 23.18 4.78
C GLU A 74 -73.49 24.44 5.42
N GLU A 75 -73.02 25.38 4.62
CA GLU A 75 -72.39 26.61 5.12
C GLU A 75 -73.40 27.71 5.52
N ASN A 76 -74.60 27.73 4.94
CA ASN A 76 -75.55 28.86 5.07
C ASN A 76 -76.91 28.47 5.68
N ALA A 77 -77.15 27.20 6.03
CA ALA A 77 -78.45 26.73 6.55
C ALA A 77 -78.90 27.43 7.84
N ASP A 78 -77.97 27.80 8.72
CA ASP A 78 -78.28 28.40 10.02
C ASP A 78 -78.69 29.89 9.92
N ASP A 79 -78.30 30.58 8.84
CA ASP A 79 -78.56 32.03 8.65
C ASP A 79 -79.91 32.30 7.94
N ILE A 80 -80.64 31.26 7.54
CA ILE A 80 -81.87 31.38 6.72
C ILE A 80 -83.13 31.68 7.56
N ASP A 81 -83.16 31.36 8.86
CA ASP A 81 -84.36 31.40 9.71
C ASP A 81 -84.44 32.60 10.69
N ASP A 82 -83.45 33.50 10.71
CA ASP A 82 -83.32 34.51 11.78
C ASP A 82 -83.79 35.92 11.37
N GLU A 83 -85.10 36.19 11.48
CA GLU A 83 -85.59 37.58 11.62
C GLU A 83 -86.75 37.69 12.65
N PRO A 84 -86.62 38.49 13.73
CA PRO A 84 -87.61 38.54 14.80
C PRO A 84 -88.80 39.49 14.53
N GLN A 85 -90.02 38.99 14.71
CA GLN A 85 -91.26 39.77 14.72
C GLN A 85 -91.43 40.61 16.01
N ALA A 86 -91.84 41.87 15.88
CA ALA A 86 -92.08 42.81 16.98
C ALA A 86 -93.54 42.76 17.53
N VAL A 87 -93.68 42.78 18.86
CA VAL A 87 -94.94 43.05 19.60
C VAL A 87 -94.64 43.98 20.79
N PRO A 88 -95.50 44.98 21.08
CA PRO A 88 -96.20 45.03 22.37
C PRO A 88 -97.62 45.67 22.24
N ALA A 89 -98.56 45.66 23.19
CA ALA A 89 -98.49 45.81 24.64
C ALA A 89 -99.79 45.34 25.34
N GLN A 90 -99.70 44.96 26.62
CA GLN A 90 -100.83 44.69 27.54
C GLN A 90 -101.04 45.87 28.51
N SER A 91 -102.31 46.10 28.87
CA SER A 91 -102.78 47.13 29.80
C SER A 91 -103.01 46.59 31.22
N SER A 92 -102.64 47.38 32.21
CA SER A 92 -102.73 47.13 33.66
C SER A 92 -103.95 47.79 34.31
N ILE A 93 -104.56 47.15 35.31
CA ILE A 93 -105.54 47.77 36.24
C ILE A 93 -105.17 47.42 37.70
N PRO A 94 -105.19 48.37 38.66
CA PRO A 94 -104.83 48.14 40.07
C PRO A 94 -106.05 47.93 41.00
N ILE A 95 -105.83 47.21 42.11
CA ILE A 95 -106.79 46.89 43.18
C ILE A 95 -106.44 47.68 44.47
N SER A 96 -107.47 48.05 45.23
CA SER A 96 -107.50 48.95 46.40
C SER A 96 -107.05 48.31 47.74
N PRO A 97 -106.56 49.07 48.76
CA PRO A 97 -105.85 48.54 49.91
C PRO A 97 -106.63 48.64 51.24
N ARG A 98 -106.94 47.52 51.93
CA ARG A 98 -107.28 47.57 53.37
C ARG A 98 -107.16 46.25 54.16
N SER A 99 -106.16 45.42 53.85
CA SER A 99 -105.89 44.16 54.58
C SER A 99 -104.38 43.94 54.88
N GLN A 100 -103.56 44.98 54.75
CA GLN A 100 -102.14 44.83 54.43
C GLN A 100 -101.25 44.26 55.55
N GLN A 101 -101.46 44.57 56.84
CA GLN A 101 -100.40 44.34 57.84
C GLN A 101 -100.28 42.91 58.41
N GLN A 102 -101.34 42.08 58.36
CA GLN A 102 -101.26 40.67 58.81
C GLN A 102 -100.96 39.71 57.65
N ASP A 103 -101.41 40.05 56.45
CA ASP A 103 -101.06 39.33 55.23
C ASP A 103 -99.59 39.60 54.84
N GLU A 104 -99.04 40.79 55.10
CA GLU A 104 -97.64 41.13 54.78
C GLU A 104 -96.63 40.22 55.50
N ALA A 105 -96.73 40.04 56.82
CA ALA A 105 -95.77 39.21 57.58
C ALA A 105 -95.85 37.71 57.23
N TYR A 106 -97.05 37.20 56.94
CA TYR A 106 -97.22 35.82 56.47
C TYR A 106 -96.73 35.65 55.03
N THR A 107 -96.97 36.64 54.17
CA THR A 107 -96.46 36.70 52.79
C THR A 107 -94.93 36.82 52.77
N GLU A 108 -94.33 37.55 53.70
CA GLU A 108 -92.88 37.71 53.81
C GLU A 108 -92.19 36.44 54.31
N LEU A 109 -92.78 35.73 55.27
CA LEU A 109 -92.31 34.40 55.69
C LEU A 109 -92.47 33.34 54.58
N GLN A 110 -93.59 33.37 53.86
CA GLN A 110 -93.79 32.51 52.69
C GLN A 110 -92.80 32.85 51.58
N SER A 111 -92.50 34.12 51.34
CA SER A 111 -91.49 34.59 50.39
C SER A 111 -90.11 34.09 50.79
N ALA A 112 -89.70 34.28 52.05
CA ALA A 112 -88.41 33.81 52.56
C ALA A 112 -88.27 32.27 52.46
N MET A 113 -89.34 31.53 52.71
CA MET A 113 -89.35 30.07 52.54
C MET A 113 -89.26 29.65 51.06
N LEU A 114 -89.90 30.41 50.16
CA LEU A 114 -89.85 30.19 48.72
C LEU A 114 -88.47 30.54 48.16
N ASP A 115 -87.85 31.61 48.66
CA ASP A 115 -86.49 32.04 48.35
C ASP A 115 -85.46 31.00 48.85
N ALA A 116 -85.60 30.50 50.07
CA ALA A 116 -84.76 29.41 50.57
C ALA A 116 -84.90 28.12 49.73
N LYS A 117 -86.11 27.81 49.26
CA LYS A 117 -86.37 26.68 48.37
C LYS A 117 -85.78 26.89 46.97
N ASN A 118 -85.84 28.13 46.45
CA ASN A 118 -85.24 28.50 45.18
C ASN A 118 -83.71 28.48 45.26
N GLN A 119 -83.13 28.99 46.34
CA GLN A 119 -81.68 28.91 46.61
C GLN A 119 -81.20 27.47 46.73
N ARG A 120 -81.97 26.58 47.40
CA ARG A 120 -81.65 25.16 47.46
C ARG A 120 -81.68 24.51 46.07
N LYS A 121 -82.72 24.80 45.27
CA LYS A 121 -82.81 24.32 43.88
C LYS A 121 -81.66 24.84 43.02
N GLN A 122 -81.29 26.12 43.15
CA GLN A 122 -80.17 26.71 42.44
C GLN A 122 -78.86 26.02 42.83
N ALA A 123 -78.62 25.80 44.13
CA ALA A 123 -77.46 25.08 44.62
C ALA A 123 -77.43 23.60 44.15
N GLU A 124 -78.59 22.93 44.05
CA GLU A 124 -78.70 21.58 43.48
C GLU A 124 -78.35 21.57 41.98
N VAL A 125 -78.83 22.55 41.21
CA VAL A 125 -78.50 22.72 39.78
C VAL A 125 -77.01 23.01 39.59
N ASP A 126 -76.45 23.91 40.39
CA ASP A 126 -75.02 24.25 40.35
C ASP A 126 -74.15 23.05 40.75
N ALA A 127 -74.57 22.27 41.75
CA ALA A 127 -73.89 21.03 42.14
C ALA A 127 -73.93 19.97 41.02
N GLN A 128 -75.05 19.83 40.31
CA GLN A 128 -75.15 18.94 39.16
C GLN A 128 -74.26 19.41 38.00
N LEU A 129 -74.22 20.71 37.70
CA LEU A 129 -73.36 21.26 36.66
C LEU A 129 -71.87 21.06 36.98
N LEU A 130 -71.48 21.28 38.24
CA LEU A 130 -70.12 21.01 38.71
C LEU A 130 -69.79 19.51 38.65
N ALA A 131 -70.73 18.62 39.01
CA ALA A 131 -70.55 17.18 38.90
C ALA A 131 -70.31 16.75 37.44
N ASN A 132 -71.09 17.30 36.50
CA ASN A 132 -70.92 17.05 35.06
C ASN A 132 -69.56 17.56 34.55
N ARG A 133 -69.16 18.78 34.94
CA ARG A 133 -67.84 19.33 34.59
C ARG A 133 -66.69 18.48 35.15
N LEU A 134 -66.79 18.04 36.40
CA LEU A 134 -65.81 17.15 37.02
C LEU A 134 -65.74 15.78 36.31
N ALA A 135 -66.88 15.25 35.86
CA ALA A 135 -66.92 14.01 35.09
C ALA A 135 -66.21 14.17 33.73
N HIS A 136 -66.45 15.27 33.02
CA HIS A 136 -65.74 15.59 31.77
C HIS A 136 -64.23 15.74 31.99
N LEU A 137 -63.81 16.52 32.99
CA LEU A 137 -62.39 16.70 33.30
C LEU A 137 -61.69 15.39 33.68
N ARG A 138 -62.35 14.51 34.45
CA ARG A 138 -61.82 13.17 34.77
C ARG A 138 -61.70 12.29 33.53
N ALA A 139 -62.67 12.36 32.61
CA ALA A 139 -62.60 11.62 31.36
C ALA A 139 -61.47 12.13 30.45
N GLU A 140 -61.24 13.44 30.42
CA GLU A 140 -60.12 14.05 29.70
C GLU A 140 -58.76 13.71 30.31
N ASP A 141 -58.62 13.77 31.64
CA ASP A 141 -57.40 13.37 32.35
C ASP A 141 -57.08 11.88 32.10
N ALA A 142 -58.08 11.00 32.18
CA ALA A 142 -57.91 9.59 31.84
C ALA A 142 -57.48 9.37 30.37
N ARG A 143 -58.00 10.15 29.42
CA ARG A 143 -57.57 10.11 28.01
C ARG A 143 -56.14 10.63 27.85
N ALA A 144 -55.76 11.70 28.53
CA ALA A 144 -54.41 12.26 28.52
C ALA A 144 -53.39 11.28 29.13
N GLN A 145 -53.73 10.66 30.26
CA GLN A 145 -52.90 9.63 30.90
C GLN A 145 -52.65 8.44 29.96
N LYS A 146 -53.69 7.94 29.29
CA LYS A 146 -53.54 6.87 28.27
C LYS A 146 -52.60 7.28 27.13
N ARG A 147 -52.70 8.52 26.63
CA ARG A 147 -51.79 9.05 25.59
C ARG A 147 -50.35 9.14 26.09
N ILE A 148 -50.14 9.57 27.34
CA ILE A 148 -48.81 9.64 27.97
C ILE A 148 -48.22 8.24 28.14
N GLU A 149 -49.00 7.27 28.60
CA GLU A 149 -48.56 5.88 28.74
C GLU A 149 -48.17 5.27 27.40
N GLU A 150 -48.97 5.50 26.35
CA GLU A 150 -48.66 5.04 25.01
C GLU A 150 -47.38 5.71 24.46
N ALA A 151 -47.22 7.02 24.64
CA ALA A 151 -46.01 7.73 24.25
C ALA A 151 -44.77 7.20 25.00
N LYS A 152 -44.87 6.95 26.31
CA LYS A 152 -43.81 6.32 27.10
C LYS A 152 -43.50 4.90 26.63
N ARG A 153 -44.52 4.11 26.27
CA ARG A 153 -44.33 2.76 25.71
C ARG A 153 -43.58 2.82 24.38
N ARG A 154 -44.00 3.68 23.45
CA ARG A 154 -43.34 3.89 22.16
C ARG A 154 -41.90 4.38 22.33
N ALA A 155 -41.65 5.30 23.27
CA ALA A 155 -40.29 5.76 23.57
C ALA A 155 -39.38 4.60 24.02
N ARG A 156 -39.86 3.75 24.94
CA ARG A 156 -39.11 2.55 25.38
C ARG A 156 -38.86 1.56 24.25
N GLU A 157 -39.83 1.36 23.36
CA GLU A 157 -39.67 0.51 22.17
C GLU A 157 -38.59 1.06 21.23
N ILE A 158 -38.60 2.37 20.96
CA ILE A 158 -37.57 3.03 20.14
C ILE A 158 -36.19 2.91 20.79
N GLU A 159 -36.07 3.14 22.10
CA GLU A 159 -34.81 2.97 22.84
C GLU A 159 -34.30 1.52 22.78
N ALA A 160 -35.19 0.55 22.93
CA ALA A 160 -34.84 -0.87 22.80
C ALA A 160 -34.35 -1.22 21.39
N ILE A 161 -35.00 -0.69 20.35
CA ILE A 161 -34.57 -0.87 18.95
C ILE A 161 -33.21 -0.22 18.72
N LYS A 162 -32.99 1.03 19.18
CA LYS A 162 -31.70 1.73 19.08
C LYS A 162 -30.60 0.92 19.76
N LYS A 163 -30.82 0.46 21.00
CA LYS A 163 -29.86 -0.38 21.73
C LYS A 163 -29.54 -1.67 20.99
N ARG A 164 -30.56 -2.33 20.39
CA ARG A 164 -30.36 -3.54 19.58
C ARG A 164 -29.55 -3.26 18.31
N ASN A 165 -29.83 -2.15 17.64
CA ASN A 165 -29.09 -1.72 16.44
C ASN A 165 -27.64 -1.36 16.77
N ASP A 166 -27.40 -0.62 17.85
CA ASP A 166 -26.06 -0.26 18.32
C ASP A 166 -25.25 -1.51 18.67
N ASN A 167 -25.86 -2.46 19.40
CA ASN A 167 -25.20 -3.74 19.71
C ASN A 167 -24.88 -4.54 18.44
N ARG A 168 -25.80 -4.58 17.47
CA ARG A 168 -25.56 -5.25 16.18
C ARG A 168 -24.44 -4.57 15.39
N GLN A 169 -24.37 -3.24 15.42
CA GLN A 169 -23.33 -2.48 14.74
C GLN A 169 -21.96 -2.69 15.40
N ARG A 170 -21.89 -2.69 16.74
CA ARG A 170 -20.67 -3.03 17.50
C ARG A 170 -20.20 -4.44 17.18
N ALA A 171 -21.09 -5.44 17.23
CA ALA A 171 -20.74 -6.82 16.88
C ALA A 171 -20.21 -6.93 15.44
N LYS A 172 -20.77 -6.18 14.48
CA LYS A 172 -20.28 -6.14 13.10
C LYS A 172 -18.89 -5.50 13.01
N GLN A 173 -18.64 -4.43 13.76
CA GLN A 173 -17.33 -3.78 13.82
C GLN A 173 -16.27 -4.70 14.43
N GLU A 174 -16.58 -5.33 15.57
CA GLU A 174 -15.71 -6.30 16.23
C GLU A 174 -15.38 -7.50 15.31
N ALA A 175 -16.37 -8.04 14.59
CA ALA A 175 -16.15 -9.12 13.64
C ALA A 175 -15.24 -8.68 12.46
N MET A 176 -15.43 -7.47 11.93
CA MET A 176 -14.56 -6.92 10.89
C MET A 176 -13.14 -6.69 11.39
N GLU A 177 -12.96 -6.20 12.61
CA GLU A 177 -11.65 -6.03 13.22
C GLU A 177 -10.95 -7.36 13.48
N GLN A 178 -11.67 -8.37 13.97
CA GLN A 178 -11.15 -9.73 14.14
C GLN A 178 -10.69 -10.31 12.80
N MET A 179 -11.52 -10.23 11.76
CA MET A 179 -11.16 -10.68 10.41
C MET A 179 -9.91 -9.95 9.89
N GLN A 180 -9.80 -8.63 10.09
CA GLN A 180 -8.61 -7.89 9.69
C GLN A 180 -7.35 -8.32 10.47
N ARG A 181 -7.47 -8.59 11.77
CA ARG A 181 -6.35 -9.10 12.58
C ARG A 181 -5.91 -10.48 12.10
N GLU A 182 -6.84 -11.36 11.78
CA GLU A 182 -6.55 -12.70 11.23
C GLU A 182 -5.85 -12.61 9.88
N ILE A 183 -6.33 -11.75 8.97
CA ILE A 183 -5.68 -11.51 7.67
C ILE A 183 -4.25 -11.00 7.87
N ARG A 184 -4.02 -10.03 8.76
CA ARG A 184 -2.69 -9.49 9.04
C ARG A 184 -1.76 -10.56 9.60
N ALA A 185 -2.22 -11.33 10.59
CA ALA A 185 -1.44 -12.43 11.17
C ALA A 185 -1.09 -13.50 10.12
N ALA A 186 -2.04 -13.83 9.23
CA ALA A 186 -1.79 -14.76 8.13
C ALA A 186 -0.77 -14.23 7.12
N CYS A 187 -0.84 -12.94 6.77
CA CYS A 187 0.15 -12.28 5.91
C CYS A 187 1.54 -12.30 6.55
N GLU A 188 1.66 -11.90 7.82
CA GLU A 188 2.93 -11.90 8.57
C GLU A 188 3.54 -13.29 8.64
N TYR A 189 2.72 -14.30 8.95
CA TYR A 189 3.14 -15.70 8.95
C TYR A 189 3.66 -16.15 7.57
N ASN A 190 2.94 -15.81 6.49
CA ASN A 190 3.37 -16.13 5.13
C ASN A 190 4.70 -15.44 4.78
N THR A 191 4.87 -14.17 5.13
CA THR A 191 6.12 -13.43 4.92
C THR A 191 7.28 -14.06 5.67
N MET A 192 7.09 -14.45 6.94
CA MET A 192 8.10 -15.13 7.73
C MET A 192 8.49 -16.50 7.14
N MET A 193 7.49 -17.27 6.69
CA MET A 193 7.72 -18.56 6.02
C MET A 193 8.47 -18.39 4.69
N GLN A 194 8.14 -17.36 3.90
CA GLN A 194 8.87 -17.05 2.67
C GLN A 194 10.31 -16.61 2.95
N ALA A 195 10.54 -15.79 3.98
CA ALA A 195 11.87 -15.35 4.37
C ALA A 195 12.76 -16.54 4.79
N SER A 196 12.26 -17.42 5.66
CA SER A 196 13.00 -18.62 6.09
C SER A 196 13.27 -19.60 4.94
N SER A 197 12.34 -19.72 3.98
CA SER A 197 12.54 -20.53 2.77
C SER A 197 13.64 -19.94 1.87
N ARG A 198 13.66 -18.62 1.67
CA ARG A 198 14.72 -17.91 0.94
C ARG A 198 16.07 -18.08 1.62
N GLU A 199 16.13 -17.97 2.94
CA GLU A 199 17.34 -18.16 3.71
C GLU A 199 17.89 -19.59 3.56
N ARG A 200 17.04 -20.62 3.70
CA ARG A 200 17.43 -22.02 3.45
C ARG A 200 17.99 -22.22 2.05
N ARG A 201 17.34 -21.65 1.03
CA ARG A 201 17.84 -21.72 -0.35
C ARG A 201 19.21 -21.05 -0.49
N ASN A 202 19.40 -19.89 0.13
CA ASN A 202 20.67 -19.17 0.09
C ASN A 202 21.78 -19.95 0.81
N GLN A 203 21.49 -20.60 1.94
CA GLN A 203 22.43 -21.46 2.65
C GLN A 203 22.90 -22.61 1.75
N LEU A 204 21.97 -23.32 1.10
CA LEU A 204 22.32 -24.41 0.17
C LEU A 204 23.18 -23.92 -1.01
N ILE A 205 22.87 -22.75 -1.58
CA ILE A 205 23.68 -22.15 -2.66
C ILE A 205 25.09 -21.78 -2.16
N ALA A 206 25.19 -21.22 -0.95
CA ALA A 206 26.46 -20.87 -0.35
C ALA A 206 27.33 -22.11 -0.07
N GLU A 207 26.73 -23.17 0.47
CA GLU A 207 27.40 -24.46 0.70
C GLU A 207 27.93 -25.06 -0.61
N TYR A 208 27.10 -25.12 -1.65
CA TYR A 208 27.51 -25.63 -2.95
C TYR A 208 28.65 -24.80 -3.56
N THR A 209 28.58 -23.47 -3.42
CA THR A 209 29.63 -22.56 -3.90
C THR A 209 30.94 -22.79 -3.14
N SER A 210 30.87 -22.95 -1.81
CA SER A 210 32.03 -23.25 -0.97
C SER A 210 32.69 -24.58 -1.37
N GLN A 211 31.90 -25.64 -1.59
CA GLN A 211 32.41 -26.94 -2.04
C GLN A 211 33.14 -26.83 -3.39
N ARG A 212 32.57 -26.08 -4.34
CA ARG A 212 33.23 -25.85 -5.64
C ARG A 212 34.57 -25.13 -5.50
N VAL A 213 34.63 -24.11 -4.65
CA VAL A 213 35.89 -23.38 -4.37
C VAL A 213 36.91 -24.32 -3.75
N GLN A 214 36.50 -25.15 -2.79
CA GLN A 214 37.37 -26.12 -2.13
C GLN A 214 37.96 -27.14 -3.12
N ILE A 215 37.13 -27.73 -3.99
CA ILE A 215 37.61 -28.67 -5.03
C ILE A 215 38.67 -28.02 -5.93
N VAL A 216 38.47 -26.77 -6.33
CA VAL A 216 39.45 -26.03 -7.15
C VAL A 216 40.75 -25.79 -6.38
N GLN A 217 40.67 -25.46 -5.09
CA GLN A 217 41.85 -25.29 -4.24
C GLN A 217 42.62 -26.60 -4.08
N ASP A 218 41.93 -27.70 -3.81
CA ASP A 218 42.52 -29.04 -3.65
C ASP A 218 43.22 -29.47 -4.94
N THR A 219 42.54 -29.33 -6.09
CA THR A 219 43.12 -29.63 -7.41
C THR A 219 44.38 -28.80 -7.68
N ARG A 220 44.39 -27.52 -7.27
CA ARG A 220 45.56 -26.64 -7.42
C ARG A 220 46.70 -27.05 -6.49
N ALA A 221 46.39 -27.48 -5.27
CA ALA A 221 47.36 -27.97 -4.30
C ALA A 221 48.01 -29.28 -4.79
N GLU A 222 47.21 -30.24 -5.27
CA GLU A 222 47.69 -31.48 -5.87
C GLU A 222 48.58 -31.25 -7.08
N ARG A 223 48.20 -30.31 -7.97
CA ARG A 223 49.04 -29.95 -9.12
C ARG A 223 50.39 -29.39 -8.68
N LYS A 224 50.41 -28.57 -7.63
CA LYS A 224 51.64 -28.01 -7.09
C LYS A 224 52.53 -29.10 -6.49
N THR A 225 51.98 -30.00 -5.68
CA THR A 225 52.76 -31.10 -5.08
C THR A 225 53.31 -32.05 -6.14
N ASN A 226 52.54 -32.36 -7.19
CA ASN A 226 53.00 -33.18 -8.30
C ASN A 226 54.16 -32.52 -9.08
N LEU A 227 54.06 -31.21 -9.37
CA LEU A 227 55.15 -30.46 -10.00
C LEU A 227 56.42 -30.46 -9.15
N ASP A 228 56.29 -30.28 -7.83
CA ASP A 228 57.42 -30.34 -6.90
C ASP A 228 58.06 -31.73 -6.87
N GLN A 229 57.25 -32.81 -6.91
CA GLN A 229 57.74 -34.19 -7.02
C GLN A 229 58.50 -34.43 -8.33
N ILE A 230 57.95 -34.01 -9.48
CA ILE A 230 58.64 -34.11 -10.78
C ILE A 230 59.97 -33.35 -10.75
N ARG A 231 59.99 -32.15 -10.14
CA ARG A 231 61.22 -31.36 -10.02
C ARG A 231 62.27 -32.10 -9.19
N ARG A 232 61.90 -32.63 -8.03
CA ARG A 232 62.80 -33.44 -7.18
C ARG A 232 63.32 -34.67 -7.92
N GLN A 233 62.45 -35.37 -8.66
CA GLN A 233 62.86 -36.54 -9.44
C GLN A 233 63.88 -36.18 -10.51
N ARG A 234 63.64 -35.10 -11.29
CA ARG A 234 64.61 -34.63 -12.29
C ARG A 234 65.94 -34.21 -11.69
N GLU A 235 65.92 -33.66 -10.49
CA GLU A 235 67.12 -33.25 -9.76
C GLU A 235 67.94 -34.47 -9.32
N MET A 236 67.26 -35.51 -8.80
CA MET A 236 67.85 -36.82 -8.49
C MET A 236 68.42 -37.52 -9.73
N ASP A 237 67.68 -37.52 -10.85
CA ASP A 237 68.14 -38.11 -12.10
C ASP A 237 69.37 -37.36 -12.65
N ARG A 238 69.38 -36.01 -12.54
CA ARG A 238 70.56 -35.19 -12.89
C ARG A 238 71.76 -35.53 -12.02
N SER A 239 71.59 -35.65 -10.70
CA SER A 239 72.70 -36.02 -9.82
C SER A 239 73.20 -37.44 -10.11
N TRP A 240 72.30 -38.39 -10.39
CA TRP A 240 72.66 -39.76 -10.74
C TRP A 240 73.40 -39.85 -12.08
N LEU A 241 72.95 -39.13 -13.11
CA LEU A 241 73.64 -39.04 -14.39
C LEU A 241 75.01 -38.37 -14.26
N ALA A 242 75.12 -37.33 -13.43
CA ALA A 242 76.39 -36.67 -13.16
C ALA A 242 77.38 -37.63 -12.46
N GLU A 243 76.94 -38.35 -11.43
CA GLU A 243 77.73 -39.34 -10.72
C GLU A 243 78.18 -40.48 -11.65
N ARG A 244 77.26 -41.02 -12.46
CA ARG A 244 77.58 -42.09 -13.42
C ARG A 244 78.50 -41.61 -14.55
N SER A 245 78.33 -40.38 -15.03
CA SER A 245 79.26 -39.77 -16.00
C SER A 245 80.66 -39.61 -15.39
N GLN A 246 80.74 -39.23 -14.12
CA GLN A 246 82.01 -39.14 -13.39
C GLN A 246 82.67 -40.52 -13.26
N GLU A 247 81.91 -41.56 -12.92
CA GLU A 247 82.41 -42.93 -12.87
C GLU A 247 82.93 -43.42 -14.24
N ILE A 248 82.24 -43.09 -15.34
CA ILE A 248 82.70 -43.40 -16.70
C ILE A 248 84.00 -42.67 -17.03
N ARG A 249 84.09 -41.38 -16.72
CA ARG A 249 85.32 -40.59 -16.92
C ARG A 249 86.49 -41.15 -16.13
N ASP A 250 86.26 -41.65 -14.92
CA ASP A 250 87.30 -42.25 -14.10
C ASP A 250 87.74 -43.62 -14.64
N LYS A 251 86.80 -44.45 -15.12
CA LYS A 251 87.11 -45.70 -15.84
C LYS A 251 87.87 -45.45 -17.16
N GLU A 252 87.50 -44.43 -17.91
CA GLU A 252 88.19 -44.02 -19.14
C GLU A 252 89.60 -43.51 -18.84
N LYS A 253 89.78 -42.66 -17.82
CA LYS A 253 91.10 -42.22 -17.34
C LYS A 253 91.96 -43.41 -16.89
N HIS A 254 91.39 -44.43 -16.27
CA HIS A 254 92.12 -45.65 -15.89
C HIS A 254 92.51 -46.48 -17.12
N ALA A 255 91.64 -46.62 -18.12
CA ALA A 255 91.94 -47.33 -19.36
C ALA A 255 93.00 -46.61 -20.23
N VAL A 256 92.95 -45.27 -20.31
CA VAL A 256 93.96 -44.44 -20.99
C VAL A 256 95.32 -44.54 -20.28
N ARG A 257 95.33 -44.51 -18.93
CA ARG A 257 96.56 -44.71 -18.15
C ARG A 257 97.16 -46.11 -18.39
N GLN A 258 96.35 -47.16 -18.46
CA GLN A 258 96.85 -48.50 -18.79
C GLN A 258 97.43 -48.59 -20.21
N ARG A 259 96.81 -47.96 -21.21
CA ARG A 259 97.36 -47.89 -22.59
C ARG A 259 98.67 -47.09 -22.66
N GLN A 260 98.81 -46.03 -21.88
CA GLN A 260 100.06 -45.25 -21.81
C GLN A 260 101.19 -46.02 -21.11
N VAL A 261 100.91 -46.88 -20.13
CA VAL A 261 101.93 -47.73 -19.49
C VAL A 261 102.43 -48.82 -20.46
N ALA A 262 101.57 -49.37 -21.32
CA ALA A 262 101.96 -50.35 -22.34
C ALA A 262 102.85 -49.75 -23.45
N GLN A 263 102.55 -48.53 -23.91
CA GLN A 263 103.40 -47.82 -24.92
C GLN A 263 104.76 -47.40 -24.36
N LYS A 264 104.82 -46.92 -23.10
CA LYS A 264 106.08 -46.47 -22.47
C LYS A 264 107.10 -47.58 -22.23
N ASN A 265 106.69 -48.86 -22.21
CA ASN A 265 107.62 -49.98 -22.04
C ASN A 265 108.27 -50.42 -23.36
N TYR A 266 107.63 -50.18 -24.51
CA TYR A 266 108.21 -50.43 -25.83
C TYR A 266 109.19 -49.33 -26.26
N GLU A 267 108.92 -48.08 -25.88
CA GLU A 267 109.76 -46.91 -26.22
C GLU A 267 111.08 -46.87 -25.42
N LYS A 268 111.10 -47.42 -24.20
CA LYS A 268 112.29 -47.47 -23.33
C LYS A 268 113.38 -48.43 -23.80
N GLU A 269 113.03 -49.46 -24.58
CA GLU A 269 113.97 -50.43 -25.16
C GLU A 269 114.70 -49.87 -26.40
N LEU A 270 114.02 -49.02 -27.19
CA LEU A 270 114.59 -48.41 -28.40
C LEU A 270 115.53 -47.22 -28.09
N LEU A 271 115.26 -46.48 -27.01
CA LEU A 271 115.99 -45.27 -26.63
C LEU A 271 117.33 -45.53 -25.91
N LYS A 272 117.59 -46.76 -25.47
CA LYS A 272 118.84 -47.16 -24.82
C LYS A 272 119.98 -47.38 -25.84
N LYS A 273 119.64 -47.79 -27.08
CA LYS A 273 120.61 -48.04 -28.17
C LYS A 273 121.00 -46.79 -28.98
N ALA A 274 120.23 -45.70 -28.92
CA ALA A 274 120.55 -44.44 -29.60
C ALA A 274 121.44 -43.49 -28.78
N ARG A 275 121.55 -43.70 -27.46
CA ARG A 275 122.24 -42.79 -26.53
C ARG A 275 123.75 -43.01 -26.41
N GLU A 276 124.29 -44.12 -26.93
CA GLU A 276 125.71 -44.47 -26.85
C GLU A 276 126.56 -44.00 -28.04
N ASN A 277 125.95 -43.48 -29.11
CA ASN A 277 126.67 -42.99 -30.30
C ASN A 277 126.61 -41.47 -30.52
N LEU A 278 125.96 -40.70 -29.63
CA LEU A 278 125.84 -39.24 -29.76
C LEU A 278 126.79 -38.44 -28.85
N ALA A 279 127.37 -39.09 -27.82
CA ALA A 279 128.33 -38.44 -26.91
C ALA A 279 129.75 -38.31 -27.49
N ARG A 280 130.08 -39.06 -28.56
CA ARG A 280 131.42 -39.09 -29.18
C ARG A 280 131.65 -38.06 -30.30
N GLU A 281 130.59 -37.40 -30.80
CA GLU A 281 130.70 -36.37 -31.86
C GLU A 281 130.64 -34.93 -31.33
N HIS A 282 129.98 -34.66 -30.20
CA HIS A 282 129.85 -33.29 -29.67
C HIS A 282 131.14 -32.71 -29.08
N GLU A 283 132.07 -33.55 -28.61
CA GLU A 283 133.33 -33.09 -28.01
C GLU A 283 134.35 -32.61 -29.05
N LYS A 284 134.28 -33.14 -30.29
CA LYS A 284 135.14 -32.73 -31.41
C LYS A 284 134.71 -31.42 -32.07
N ARG A 285 133.42 -31.05 -31.99
CA ARG A 285 132.87 -29.80 -32.55
C ARG A 285 133.16 -28.57 -31.69
N LEU A 286 133.17 -28.72 -30.36
CA LEU A 286 133.37 -27.61 -29.42
C LEU A 286 134.81 -27.09 -29.36
N LEU A 287 135.79 -27.93 -29.72
CA LEU A 287 137.22 -27.59 -29.72
C LEU A 287 137.65 -26.83 -30.99
N SER A 288 136.97 -27.02 -32.13
CA SER A 288 137.26 -26.27 -33.36
C SER A 288 136.64 -24.86 -33.35
N GLU A 289 135.41 -24.71 -32.84
CA GLU A 289 134.70 -23.41 -32.80
C GLU A 289 135.37 -22.39 -31.85
N ARG A 290 135.93 -22.81 -30.72
CA ARG A 290 136.66 -21.89 -29.80
C ARG A 290 137.98 -21.37 -30.36
N LYS A 291 138.63 -22.12 -31.26
CA LYS A 291 139.89 -21.70 -31.89
C LYS A 291 139.64 -20.72 -33.04
N ILE A 292 138.49 -20.84 -33.72
CA ILE A 292 138.05 -19.94 -34.79
C ILE A 292 137.67 -18.57 -34.22
N HIS A 293 136.84 -18.51 -33.17
CA HIS A 293 136.47 -17.23 -32.53
C HIS A 293 137.64 -16.44 -31.94
N ARG A 294 138.69 -17.12 -31.47
CA ARG A 294 139.90 -16.46 -30.95
C ARG A 294 140.77 -15.84 -32.05
N MET A 295 140.65 -16.32 -33.29
CA MET A 295 141.36 -15.77 -34.45
C MET A 295 140.57 -14.62 -35.09
N GLU A 296 139.24 -14.74 -35.19
CA GLU A 296 138.35 -13.69 -35.71
C GLU A 296 138.39 -12.39 -34.87
N ALA A 297 138.42 -12.51 -33.53
CA ALA A 297 138.49 -11.34 -32.66
C ALA A 297 139.81 -10.56 -32.79
N LYS A 298 140.92 -11.25 -33.08
CA LYS A 298 142.24 -10.62 -33.26
C LYS A 298 142.39 -9.98 -34.65
N GLU A 299 141.76 -10.56 -35.67
CA GLU A 299 141.71 -9.98 -37.01
C GLU A 299 140.94 -8.64 -37.02
N ALA A 300 139.77 -8.60 -36.38
CA ALA A 300 138.95 -7.39 -36.30
C ALA A 300 139.68 -6.22 -35.60
N GLU A 301 140.46 -6.52 -34.55
CA GLU A 301 141.21 -5.51 -33.79
C GLU A 301 142.38 -4.89 -34.61
N LEU A 302 143.03 -5.71 -35.46
CA LEU A 302 144.11 -5.25 -36.34
C LEU A 302 143.59 -4.43 -37.52
N ILE A 303 142.43 -4.78 -38.09
CA ILE A 303 141.78 -4.02 -39.17
C ILE A 303 141.30 -2.65 -38.66
N ALA A 304 140.77 -2.58 -37.44
CA ALA A 304 140.35 -1.31 -36.84
C ALA A 304 141.54 -0.37 -36.60
N LYS A 305 142.66 -0.89 -36.08
CA LYS A 305 143.89 -0.10 -35.87
C LYS A 305 144.48 0.40 -37.20
N LEU A 306 144.45 -0.41 -38.26
CA LEU A 306 144.99 0.01 -39.57
C LEU A 306 144.19 1.15 -40.20
N ARG A 307 142.85 1.15 -40.06
CA ARG A 307 141.99 2.24 -40.56
C ARG A 307 142.20 3.55 -39.82
N VAL A 308 142.34 3.50 -38.49
CA VAL A 308 142.62 4.70 -37.68
C VAL A 308 143.98 5.30 -38.06
N THR A 309 145.02 4.48 -38.31
CA THR A 309 146.32 4.99 -38.75
C THR A 309 146.28 5.59 -40.16
N GLN A 310 145.46 5.05 -41.07
CA GLN A 310 145.27 5.61 -42.41
C GLN A 310 144.45 6.90 -42.42
N GLU A 311 143.45 7.03 -41.55
CA GLU A 311 142.71 8.28 -41.35
C GLU A 311 143.59 9.36 -40.68
N LEU A 312 144.44 8.98 -39.72
CA LEU A 312 145.43 9.90 -39.14
C LEU A 312 146.46 10.37 -40.17
N GLN A 313 146.89 9.48 -41.08
CA GLN A 313 147.76 9.87 -42.20
C GLN A 313 147.05 10.82 -43.16
N ARG A 314 145.79 10.58 -43.52
CA ARG A 314 145.00 11.53 -44.35
C ARG A 314 144.82 12.89 -43.67
N ALA A 315 144.45 12.91 -42.39
CA ALA A 315 144.31 14.14 -41.63
C ALA A 315 145.63 14.92 -41.55
N ALA A 316 146.77 14.24 -41.34
CA ALA A 316 148.08 14.88 -41.32
C ALA A 316 148.52 15.41 -42.69
N TYR A 317 148.12 14.77 -43.80
CA TYR A 317 148.38 15.30 -45.15
C TYR A 317 147.43 16.45 -45.52
N GLU A 318 146.16 16.42 -45.10
CA GLU A 318 145.21 17.53 -45.30
C GLU A 318 145.59 18.76 -44.46
N GLU A 319 146.09 18.58 -43.24
CA GLU A 319 146.58 19.67 -42.39
C GLU A 319 147.89 20.28 -42.93
N LEU A 320 148.74 19.48 -43.58
CA LEU A 320 149.90 19.96 -44.34
C LEU A 320 149.50 20.74 -45.61
N GLU A 321 148.48 20.29 -46.35
CA GLU A 321 147.96 21.00 -47.52
C GLU A 321 147.32 22.34 -47.14
N PHE A 322 146.60 22.39 -46.01
CA PHE A 322 145.98 23.61 -45.50
C PHE A 322 147.03 24.66 -45.06
N VAL A 323 148.11 24.24 -44.39
CA VAL A 323 149.20 25.14 -43.98
C VAL A 323 150.07 25.61 -45.16
N MET A 324 150.14 24.83 -46.24
CA MET A 324 150.90 25.17 -47.46
C MET A 324 150.14 26.06 -48.46
N GLN A 325 148.85 26.32 -48.27
CA GLN A 325 148.04 27.20 -49.14
C GLN A 325 147.78 28.59 -48.54
N ASP A 326 148.12 28.82 -47.27
CA ASP A 326 148.05 30.12 -46.59
C ASP A 326 149.44 30.78 -46.44
N GLU A 327 150.32 30.63 -47.44
CA GLU A 327 151.55 31.45 -47.58
C GLU A 327 151.25 32.91 -47.93
#